data_AF-A0A2X0NJN9-F1
#
_entry.id   AF-A0A2X0NJN9-F1
#
_cell.length_a   1.000
_cell.length_b   1.000
_cell.length_c   1.000
_cell.angle_alpha   90.00
_cell.angle_beta   90.00
_cell.angle_gamma   90.00
#
_symmetry.space_group_name_H-M   'P 1'
#
loop_
_entity.id
_entity.type
_entity.pdbx_description
1 polymer ?
#
loop_
_entity_poly.entity_id
_entity_poly.type
_entity_poly.pdbx_seq_one_letter_code
_entity_poly.pdbx_strand_id
1 'polypeptide(L)'
;ITSAHNLLSAMIDNHIYWGNELGIDIRRVAWRRVMDMNDRALRQIVCSLGGVANGFPREAGFDITVASEIMAILCLSTSIADLERRLGQIVVAAKRDKGQVLAKDLKAPGAMTVLLKDALMPNLVQTLENNPAFVHGGPFANIAHGCNSVMATQAALKLADYVVTEAGFGADLGAEKFFDIKCRKAGLHPAATVVVATVRALKMHGGVGKDDLKKENVEALKKGLANLGRHIENVKKFGVPIAVAVNH
;
A
#
# COMPACT_ATOMS: atom_id res chain seq x y z
N ILE A 1 -1.41 -4.89 -11.95
CA ILE A 1 -2.19 -4.89 -10.68
C ILE A 1 -3.69 -4.74 -10.94
N THR A 2 -4.15 -3.64 -11.57
CA THR A 2 -5.57 -3.42 -11.91
C THR A 2 -6.22 -4.62 -12.60
N SER A 3 -5.55 -5.20 -13.60
CA SER A 3 -6.06 -6.37 -14.31
C SER A 3 -6.23 -7.60 -13.41
N ALA A 4 -5.25 -7.90 -12.54
CA ALA A 4 -5.34 -9.03 -11.62
C ALA A 4 -6.46 -8.82 -10.58
N HIS A 5 -6.62 -7.59 -10.07
CA HIS A 5 -7.70 -7.26 -9.14
C HIS A 5 -9.07 -7.44 -9.78
N ASN A 6 -9.27 -6.86 -10.97
CA ASN A 6 -10.55 -6.91 -11.65
C ASN A 6 -10.85 -8.31 -12.23
N LEU A 7 -9.82 -9.13 -12.51
CA LEU A 7 -10.00 -10.55 -12.77
C LEU A 7 -10.66 -11.24 -11.57
N LEU A 8 -10.15 -11.04 -10.35
CA LEU A 8 -10.78 -11.61 -9.15
C LEU A 8 -12.21 -11.09 -8.95
N SER A 9 -12.46 -9.80 -9.14
CA SER A 9 -13.81 -9.24 -9.09
C SER A 9 -14.75 -9.89 -10.12
N ALA A 10 -14.28 -10.12 -11.34
CA ALA A 10 -15.03 -10.81 -12.39
C ALA A 10 -15.28 -12.29 -12.05
N MET A 11 -14.28 -13.00 -11.50
CA MET A 11 -14.42 -14.39 -11.09
C MET A 11 -15.41 -14.56 -9.94
N ILE A 12 -15.48 -13.62 -8.99
CA ILE A 12 -16.48 -13.62 -7.91
C ILE A 12 -17.89 -13.56 -8.51
N ASP A 13 -18.17 -12.57 -9.37
CA ASP A 13 -19.51 -12.39 -9.94
C ASP A 13 -19.87 -13.54 -10.91
N ASN A 14 -18.90 -14.06 -11.66
CA ASN A 14 -19.08 -15.24 -12.53
C ASN A 14 -19.40 -16.51 -11.73
N HIS A 15 -18.74 -16.72 -10.58
CA HIS A 15 -19.04 -17.85 -9.70
C HIS A 15 -20.47 -17.76 -9.14
N ILE A 16 -20.91 -16.55 -8.78
CA ILE A 16 -22.28 -16.31 -8.31
C ILE A 16 -23.28 -16.57 -9.44
N TYR A 17 -22.96 -16.14 -10.67
CA TYR A 17 -23.79 -16.34 -11.86
C TYR A 17 -24.05 -17.82 -12.16
N TRP A 18 -23.00 -18.67 -12.17
CA TRP A 18 -23.10 -20.07 -12.60
C TRP A 18 -23.53 -21.07 -11.53
N GLY A 19 -24.01 -20.62 -10.37
CA GLY A 19 -24.60 -21.50 -9.36
C GLY A 19 -24.22 -21.19 -7.92
N ASN A 20 -23.24 -20.30 -7.69
CA ASN A 20 -22.83 -19.85 -6.37
C ASN A 20 -22.58 -21.00 -5.37
N GLU A 21 -21.89 -22.05 -5.79
CA GLU A 21 -21.65 -23.27 -4.98
C GLU A 21 -20.92 -22.99 -3.66
N LEU A 22 -20.22 -21.85 -3.58
CA LEU A 22 -19.50 -21.40 -2.38
C LEU A 22 -20.43 -20.73 -1.37
N GLY A 23 -21.69 -20.48 -1.73
CA GLY A 23 -22.69 -19.86 -0.88
C GLY A 23 -22.38 -18.40 -0.54
N ILE A 24 -21.76 -17.66 -1.47
CA ILE A 24 -21.41 -16.24 -1.28
C ILE A 24 -22.69 -15.44 -1.03
N ASP A 25 -22.72 -14.70 0.08
CA ASP A 25 -23.76 -13.70 0.32
C ASP A 25 -23.39 -12.41 -0.42
N ILE A 26 -24.17 -12.04 -1.44
CA ILE A 26 -23.91 -10.85 -2.28
C ILE A 26 -23.86 -9.54 -1.48
N ARG A 27 -24.44 -9.51 -0.27
CA ARG A 27 -24.42 -8.37 0.66
C ARG A 27 -23.13 -8.31 1.48
N ARG A 28 -22.30 -9.34 1.41
CA ARG A 28 -21.07 -9.53 2.20
C ARG A 28 -19.84 -9.75 1.32
N VAL A 29 -19.88 -9.27 0.07
CA VAL A 29 -18.71 -9.21 -0.80
C VAL A 29 -17.87 -7.99 -0.38
N ALA A 30 -16.79 -8.24 0.35
CA ALA A 30 -15.86 -7.19 0.77
C ALA A 30 -14.96 -6.73 -0.39
N TRP A 31 -14.71 -7.61 -1.36
CA TRP A 31 -13.88 -7.33 -2.52
C TRP A 31 -14.56 -6.35 -3.50
N ARG A 32 -13.95 -5.18 -3.65
CA ARG A 32 -14.39 -4.11 -4.56
C ARG A 32 -13.82 -4.32 -5.97
N ARG A 33 -13.88 -3.29 -6.80
CA ARG A 33 -13.15 -3.19 -8.08
C ARG A 33 -12.12 -2.08 -7.98
N VAL A 34 -11.21 -1.97 -8.94
CA VAL A 34 -10.25 -0.86 -8.96
C VAL A 34 -9.99 -0.29 -10.34
N MET A 35 -9.61 0.98 -10.36
CA MET A 35 -9.12 1.71 -11.53
C MET A 35 -8.13 2.76 -11.08
N ASP A 36 -7.08 3.04 -11.86
CA ASP A 36 -6.13 4.10 -11.53
C ASP A 36 -6.58 5.45 -12.12
N MET A 37 -7.68 5.98 -11.58
CA MET A 37 -8.25 7.24 -11.99
C MET A 37 -8.98 7.89 -10.81
N ASN A 38 -8.94 9.22 -10.73
CA ASN A 38 -9.63 9.97 -9.69
C ASN A 38 -11.13 10.13 -10.02
N ASP A 39 -11.86 9.02 -10.04
CA ASP A 39 -13.28 8.98 -10.40
C ASP A 39 -14.17 8.83 -9.16
N ARG A 40 -14.82 9.93 -8.75
CA ARG A 40 -15.73 9.92 -7.60
C ARG A 40 -17.05 9.18 -7.87
N ALA A 41 -17.46 9.06 -9.13
CA ALA A 41 -18.77 8.51 -9.50
C ALA A 41 -18.85 7.00 -9.23
N LEU A 42 -17.70 6.33 -9.23
CA LEU A 42 -17.60 4.88 -9.03
C LEU A 42 -17.47 4.46 -7.56
N ARG A 43 -17.49 5.40 -6.61
CA ARG A 43 -17.36 5.08 -5.16
C ARG A 43 -18.44 4.12 -4.68
N GLN A 44 -19.66 4.27 -5.15
CA GLN A 44 -20.81 3.41 -4.86
C GLN A 44 -21.60 3.20 -6.14
N ILE A 45 -21.78 1.94 -6.52
CA ILE A 45 -22.52 1.54 -7.72
C ILE A 45 -23.41 0.34 -7.41
N VAL A 46 -24.38 0.09 -8.28
CA VAL A 46 -25.04 -1.21 -8.39
C VAL A 46 -24.55 -1.88 -9.66
N CYS A 47 -24.01 -3.09 -9.56
CA CYS A 47 -23.55 -3.86 -10.72
C CYS A 47 -24.53 -4.99 -11.08
N SER A 48 -24.31 -5.63 -12.23
CA SER A 48 -25.08 -6.80 -12.69
C SER A 48 -26.58 -6.55 -12.89
N LEU A 49 -26.92 -5.36 -13.40
CA LEU A 49 -28.28 -5.00 -13.81
C LEU A 49 -28.57 -5.44 -15.26
N GLY A 50 -29.84 -5.43 -15.67
CA GLY A 50 -30.25 -5.69 -17.06
C GLY A 50 -30.82 -7.09 -17.33
N GLY A 51 -31.31 -7.78 -16.30
CA GLY A 51 -32.05 -9.04 -16.44
C GLY A 51 -31.19 -10.29 -16.29
N VAL A 52 -31.80 -11.45 -16.56
CA VAL A 52 -31.25 -12.79 -16.26
C VAL A 52 -29.86 -13.02 -16.85
N ALA A 53 -29.62 -12.54 -18.08
CA ALA A 53 -28.34 -12.73 -18.76
C ALA A 53 -27.15 -12.02 -18.06
N ASN A 54 -27.41 -11.00 -17.23
CA ASN A 54 -26.39 -10.14 -16.65
C ASN A 54 -26.09 -10.44 -15.17
N GLY A 55 -26.75 -11.45 -14.60
CA GLY A 55 -26.50 -11.97 -13.25
C GLY A 55 -27.36 -11.37 -12.15
N PHE A 56 -26.79 -11.28 -10.95
CA PHE A 56 -27.51 -10.94 -9.72
C PHE A 56 -27.12 -9.54 -9.25
N PRO A 57 -28.05 -8.57 -9.21
CA PRO A 57 -27.76 -7.22 -8.77
C PRO A 57 -27.19 -7.16 -7.36
N ARG A 58 -26.13 -6.37 -7.16
CA ARG A 58 -25.56 -6.09 -5.84
C ARG A 58 -24.90 -4.73 -5.77
N GLU A 59 -24.77 -4.21 -4.56
CA GLU A 59 -23.94 -3.04 -4.27
C GLU A 59 -22.45 -3.40 -4.47
N ALA A 60 -21.72 -2.45 -5.04
CA ALA A 60 -20.29 -2.54 -5.27
C ALA A 60 -19.67 -1.13 -5.29
N GLY A 61 -18.38 -1.05 -5.57
CA GLY A 61 -17.72 0.21 -5.86
C GLY A 61 -16.29 -0.01 -6.30
N PHE A 62 -15.65 1.10 -6.65
CA PHE A 62 -14.25 1.15 -7.04
C PHE A 62 -13.40 1.87 -6.01
N ASP A 63 -12.17 1.39 -5.87
CA ASP A 63 -11.09 2.11 -5.22
C ASP A 63 -10.01 2.46 -6.25
N ILE A 64 -9.13 3.40 -5.91
CA ILE A 64 -7.94 3.66 -6.73
C ILE A 64 -7.00 2.45 -6.67
N THR A 65 -6.33 2.09 -7.77
CA THR A 65 -5.53 0.85 -7.87
C THR A 65 -4.53 0.66 -6.73
N VAL A 66 -3.87 1.73 -6.28
CA VAL A 66 -2.89 1.69 -5.17
C VAL A 66 -3.49 1.32 -3.81
N ALA A 67 -4.80 1.40 -3.66
CA ALA A 67 -5.54 0.97 -2.47
C ALA A 67 -5.79 -0.54 -2.43
N SER A 68 -5.56 -1.25 -3.54
CA SER A 68 -5.80 -2.69 -3.62
C SER A 68 -4.91 -3.47 -2.65
N GLU A 69 -5.49 -4.49 -1.99
CA GLU A 69 -4.70 -5.48 -1.26
C GLU A 69 -3.64 -6.19 -2.13
N ILE A 70 -3.88 -6.34 -3.44
CA ILE A 70 -2.88 -6.88 -4.39
C ILE A 70 -1.65 -5.98 -4.45
N MET A 71 -1.79 -4.64 -4.36
CA MET A 71 -0.64 -3.74 -4.29
C MET A 71 0.16 -4.00 -3.01
N ALA A 72 -0.50 -4.14 -1.86
CA ALA A 72 0.16 -4.45 -0.59
C ALA A 72 0.84 -5.84 -0.62
N ILE A 73 0.18 -6.84 -1.20
CA ILE A 73 0.73 -8.19 -1.38
C ILE A 73 1.96 -8.16 -2.27
N LEU A 74 1.90 -7.49 -3.43
CA LEU A 74 3.05 -7.34 -4.33
C LEU A 74 4.23 -6.68 -3.61
N CYS A 75 3.96 -5.65 -2.82
CA CYS A 75 5.01 -4.95 -2.08
C CYS A 75 5.62 -5.78 -0.93
N LEU A 76 4.92 -6.78 -0.40
CA LEU A 76 5.41 -7.64 0.68
C LEU A 76 5.85 -9.04 0.22
N SER A 77 5.71 -9.34 -1.07
CA SER A 77 6.09 -10.63 -1.63
C SER A 77 7.61 -10.72 -1.79
N THR A 78 8.15 -11.91 -1.55
CA THR A 78 9.60 -12.21 -1.65
C THR A 78 9.95 -13.07 -2.87
N SER A 79 8.94 -13.69 -3.49
CA SER A 79 9.06 -14.52 -4.68
C SER A 79 7.71 -14.66 -5.37
N ILE A 80 7.69 -15.23 -6.58
CA ILE A 80 6.44 -15.54 -7.30
C ILE A 80 5.58 -16.55 -6.54
N ALA A 81 6.20 -17.53 -5.86
CA ALA A 81 5.50 -18.51 -5.04
C ALA A 81 4.89 -17.87 -3.78
N ASP A 82 5.62 -16.93 -3.16
CA ASP A 82 5.10 -16.15 -2.02
C ASP A 82 3.94 -15.23 -2.45
N LEU A 83 4.03 -14.63 -3.64
CA LEU A 83 2.97 -13.83 -4.25
C LEU A 83 1.70 -14.68 -4.43
N GLU A 84 1.79 -15.82 -5.12
CA GLU A 84 0.62 -16.69 -5.36
C GLU A 84 -0.02 -17.17 -4.06
N ARG A 85 0.81 -17.59 -3.09
CA ARG A 85 0.34 -18.03 -1.77
C ARG A 85 -0.45 -16.92 -1.07
N ARG A 86 0.04 -15.68 -1.08
CA ARG A 86 -0.62 -14.53 -0.44
C ARG A 86 -1.91 -14.14 -1.17
N LEU A 87 -1.89 -14.14 -2.50
CA LEU A 87 -3.09 -13.92 -3.31
C LEU A 87 -4.19 -14.94 -2.97
N GLY A 88 -3.83 -16.21 -2.72
CA GLY A 88 -4.77 -17.23 -2.28
C GLY A 88 -5.36 -17.05 -0.88
N GLN A 89 -4.75 -16.23 -0.03
CA GLN A 89 -5.20 -15.96 1.33
C GLN A 89 -6.12 -14.73 1.45
N ILE A 90 -6.36 -14.01 0.35
CA ILE A 90 -7.29 -12.87 0.31
C ILE A 90 -8.70 -13.34 0.68
N VAL A 91 -9.32 -12.70 1.66
CA VAL A 91 -10.75 -12.88 1.99
C VAL A 91 -11.58 -11.99 1.07
N VAL A 92 -12.38 -12.60 0.20
CA VAL A 92 -13.14 -11.84 -0.81
C VAL A 92 -14.60 -11.58 -0.42
N ALA A 93 -15.20 -12.51 0.33
CA ALA A 93 -16.58 -12.43 0.74
C ALA A 93 -16.83 -13.29 1.99
N ALA A 94 -18.04 -13.17 2.53
CA ALA A 94 -18.56 -14.10 3.52
C ALA A 94 -19.83 -14.81 3.03
N LYS A 95 -20.03 -16.03 3.51
CA LYS A 95 -21.25 -16.81 3.34
C LYS A 95 -22.36 -16.30 4.27
N ARG A 96 -23.58 -16.83 4.12
CA ARG A 96 -24.71 -16.52 5.01
C ARG A 96 -24.46 -16.93 6.46
N ASP A 97 -23.76 -18.03 6.67
CA ASP A 97 -23.31 -18.53 7.99
C ASP A 97 -22.08 -17.77 8.53
N LYS A 98 -21.60 -16.74 7.82
CA LYS A 98 -20.41 -15.93 8.11
C LYS A 98 -19.07 -16.65 7.91
N GLY A 99 -19.05 -17.83 7.31
CA GLY A 99 -17.82 -18.46 6.84
C GLY A 99 -17.11 -17.59 5.79
N GLN A 100 -15.78 -17.47 5.87
CA GLN A 100 -15.00 -16.71 4.91
C GLN A 100 -14.88 -17.46 3.58
N VAL A 101 -14.88 -16.71 2.48
CA VAL A 101 -14.55 -17.19 1.15
C VAL A 101 -13.24 -16.55 0.74
N LEU A 102 -12.26 -17.37 0.37
CA LEU A 102 -10.92 -16.95 -0.01
C LEU A 102 -10.77 -16.94 -1.53
N ALA A 103 -9.83 -16.16 -2.05
CA ALA A 103 -9.56 -16.12 -3.49
C ALA A 103 -9.14 -17.49 -4.07
N LYS A 104 -8.47 -18.34 -3.26
CA LYS A 104 -8.13 -19.72 -3.66
C LYS A 104 -9.36 -20.62 -3.84
N ASP A 105 -10.46 -20.36 -3.14
CA ASP A 105 -11.71 -21.12 -3.27
C ASP A 105 -12.35 -20.88 -4.65
N LEU A 106 -12.07 -19.70 -5.24
CA LEU A 106 -12.43 -19.33 -6.61
C LEU A 106 -11.39 -19.76 -7.66
N LYS A 107 -10.31 -20.45 -7.26
CA LYS A 107 -9.21 -20.86 -8.15
C LYS A 107 -8.52 -19.69 -8.89
N ALA A 108 -8.60 -18.48 -8.34
CA ALA A 108 -8.04 -17.27 -8.93
C ALA A 108 -6.51 -17.06 -8.80
N PRO A 109 -5.78 -17.58 -7.78
CA PRO A 109 -4.39 -17.18 -7.51
C PRO A 109 -3.41 -17.38 -8.67
N GLY A 110 -3.43 -18.52 -9.34
CA GLY A 110 -2.52 -18.80 -10.45
C GLY A 110 -2.69 -17.80 -11.60
N ALA A 111 -3.93 -17.53 -12.01
CA ALA A 111 -4.22 -16.58 -13.09
C ALA A 111 -3.84 -15.14 -12.70
N MET A 112 -4.12 -14.71 -11.46
CA MET A 112 -3.66 -13.42 -10.96
C MET A 112 -2.12 -13.32 -10.93
N THR A 113 -1.44 -14.40 -10.54
CA THR A 113 0.03 -14.46 -10.49
C THR A 113 0.63 -14.32 -11.88
N VAL A 114 0.05 -14.96 -12.90
CA VAL A 114 0.49 -14.78 -14.30
C VAL A 114 0.38 -13.32 -14.73
N LEU A 115 -0.73 -12.64 -14.43
CA LEU A 115 -0.91 -11.21 -14.73
C LEU A 115 0.06 -10.27 -13.98
N LEU A 116 0.71 -10.77 -12.92
CA LEU A 116 1.64 -10.02 -12.09
C LEU A 116 3.09 -10.48 -12.26
N LYS A 117 3.35 -11.50 -13.08
CA LYS A 117 4.67 -12.15 -13.20
C LYS A 117 5.76 -11.12 -13.50
N ASP A 118 5.58 -10.32 -14.55
CA ASP A 118 6.59 -9.34 -14.95
C ASP A 118 6.53 -8.10 -14.05
N ALA A 119 5.33 -7.73 -13.59
CA ALA A 119 5.11 -6.63 -12.66
C ALA A 119 5.73 -6.85 -11.27
N LEU A 120 6.20 -8.06 -10.97
CA LEU A 120 6.91 -8.38 -9.73
C LEU A 120 8.40 -8.00 -9.81
N MET A 121 8.95 -7.77 -11.01
CA MET A 121 10.34 -7.39 -11.22
C MET A 121 10.57 -5.89 -10.91
N PRO A 122 11.55 -5.54 -10.05
CA PRO A 122 11.88 -4.14 -9.78
C PRO A 122 12.32 -3.35 -11.03
N ASN A 123 11.80 -2.14 -11.20
CA ASN A 123 12.17 -1.28 -12.34
C ASN A 123 13.41 -0.44 -11.99
N LEU A 124 14.49 -0.65 -12.74
CA LEU A 124 15.70 0.17 -12.63
C LEU A 124 15.56 1.45 -13.46
N VAL A 125 15.83 2.58 -12.82
CA VAL A 125 15.96 3.91 -13.43
C VAL A 125 17.21 4.59 -12.87
N GLN A 126 17.43 5.85 -13.20
CA GLN A 126 18.57 6.63 -12.69
C GLN A 126 18.15 8.02 -12.21
N THR A 127 18.93 8.58 -11.28
CA THR A 127 18.83 9.99 -10.87
C THR A 127 19.41 10.93 -11.94
N LEU A 128 19.30 12.24 -11.75
CA LEU A 128 19.92 13.24 -12.65
C LEU A 128 21.46 13.12 -12.72
N GLU A 129 22.07 12.53 -11.71
CA GLU A 129 23.52 12.29 -11.61
C GLU A 129 23.89 10.83 -11.94
N ASN A 130 23.00 10.13 -12.64
CA ASN A 130 23.18 8.76 -13.11
C ASN A 130 23.36 7.70 -11.99
N ASN A 131 22.95 7.99 -10.75
CA ASN A 131 22.94 6.97 -9.69
C ASN A 131 21.76 6.01 -9.91
N PRO A 132 21.95 4.70 -9.68
CA PRO A 132 20.88 3.72 -9.87
C PRO A 132 19.77 3.91 -8.83
N ALA A 133 18.51 3.80 -9.27
CA ALA A 133 17.34 3.86 -8.41
C ALA A 133 16.30 2.81 -8.81
N PHE A 134 15.71 2.11 -7.84
CA PHE A 134 14.56 1.23 -8.08
C PHE A 134 13.26 1.96 -7.77
N VAL A 135 12.32 1.94 -8.72
CA VAL A 135 10.94 2.43 -8.53
C VAL A 135 9.98 1.26 -8.67
N HIS A 136 9.50 0.72 -7.55
CA HIS A 136 8.69 -0.50 -7.56
C HIS A 136 7.74 -0.61 -6.36
N GLY A 137 6.45 -0.79 -6.67
CA GLY A 137 5.38 -0.80 -5.67
C GLY A 137 4.94 0.62 -5.28
N GLY A 138 3.80 0.70 -4.59
CA GLY A 138 3.24 1.96 -4.12
C GLY A 138 1.90 1.76 -3.41
N PRO A 139 1.87 1.04 -2.27
CA PRO A 139 0.65 0.90 -1.49
C PRO A 139 0.38 2.17 -0.69
N PHE A 140 -0.88 2.42 -0.34
CA PHE A 140 -1.17 3.49 0.60
C PHE A 140 -0.50 3.29 1.98
N ALA A 141 -0.24 4.40 2.66
CA ALA A 141 0.36 4.42 3.99
C ALA A 141 -0.69 4.51 5.13
N ASN A 142 -1.99 4.61 4.82
CA ASN A 142 -3.09 4.60 5.80
C ASN A 142 -3.68 3.18 5.95
N ILE A 143 -4.27 2.62 4.88
CA ILE A 143 -4.88 1.29 4.85
C ILE A 143 -3.88 0.16 4.58
N ALA A 144 -2.64 0.50 4.22
CA ALA A 144 -1.54 -0.43 4.04
C ALA A 144 -0.25 0.17 4.65
N HIS A 145 0.91 -0.37 4.28
CA HIS A 145 2.20 -0.12 4.93
C HIS A 145 3.04 1.00 4.28
N GLY A 146 2.61 1.56 3.14
CA GLY A 146 3.22 2.78 2.61
C GLY A 146 4.68 2.70 2.17
N CYS A 147 5.20 1.53 1.81
CA CYS A 147 6.60 1.34 1.40
C CYS A 147 6.69 0.81 -0.02
N ASN A 148 7.82 1.04 -0.69
CA ASN A 148 8.19 0.32 -1.90
C ASN A 148 8.32 -1.21 -1.62
N SER A 149 8.40 -2.01 -2.69
CA SER A 149 8.43 -3.47 -2.54
C SER A 149 9.64 -4.01 -1.78
N VAL A 150 9.45 -5.14 -1.09
CA VAL A 150 10.51 -5.95 -0.48
C VAL A 150 11.53 -6.41 -1.52
N MET A 151 11.08 -6.89 -2.70
CA MET A 151 11.99 -7.34 -3.75
C MET A 151 12.95 -6.26 -4.22
N ALA A 152 12.48 -5.02 -4.39
CA ALA A 152 13.36 -3.90 -4.77
C ALA A 152 14.37 -3.57 -3.67
N THR A 153 13.93 -3.51 -2.40
CA THR A 153 14.84 -3.26 -1.28
C THR A 153 15.89 -4.38 -1.13
N GLN A 154 15.49 -5.65 -1.25
CA GLN A 154 16.40 -6.78 -1.15
C GLN A 154 17.38 -6.83 -2.33
N ALA A 155 16.91 -6.58 -3.56
CA ALA A 155 17.78 -6.49 -4.73
C ALA A 155 18.83 -5.38 -4.56
N ALA A 156 18.41 -4.19 -4.12
CA ALA A 156 19.32 -3.07 -3.85
C ALA A 156 20.38 -3.45 -2.79
N LEU A 157 19.97 -4.11 -1.69
CA LEU A 157 20.88 -4.52 -0.61
C LEU A 157 21.91 -5.57 -1.04
N LYS A 158 21.69 -6.26 -2.17
CA LYS A 158 22.66 -7.19 -2.76
C LYS A 158 23.59 -6.54 -3.78
N LEU A 159 23.26 -5.33 -4.24
CA LEU A 159 23.93 -4.68 -5.37
C LEU A 159 24.68 -3.39 -4.97
N ALA A 160 24.43 -2.84 -3.78
CA ALA A 160 25.01 -1.58 -3.33
C ALA A 160 25.43 -1.66 -1.86
N ASP A 161 26.45 -0.87 -1.50
CA ASP A 161 26.93 -0.75 -0.11
C ASP A 161 25.92 -0.04 0.79
N TYR A 162 25.19 0.93 0.23
CA TYR A 162 24.15 1.69 0.92
C TYR A 162 22.87 1.70 0.11
N VAL A 163 21.75 1.48 0.78
CA VAL A 163 20.41 1.53 0.21
C VAL A 163 19.57 2.52 0.98
N VAL A 164 19.18 3.60 0.31
CA VAL A 164 18.24 4.58 0.86
C VAL A 164 16.83 4.21 0.41
N THR A 165 15.89 4.15 1.34
CA THR A 165 14.48 3.89 1.08
C THR A 165 13.63 4.77 1.99
N GLU A 166 12.34 4.85 1.71
CA GLU A 166 11.40 5.72 2.41
C GLU A 166 10.07 5.02 2.69
N ALA A 167 9.28 5.63 3.56
CA ALA A 167 7.92 5.23 3.85
C ALA A 167 7.01 6.46 3.84
N GLY A 168 5.78 6.32 3.34
CA GLY A 168 4.84 7.43 3.19
C GLY A 168 4.30 7.99 4.52
N PHE A 169 3.89 9.26 4.50
CA PHE A 169 3.49 10.04 5.69
C PHE A 169 4.65 10.27 6.69
N GLY A 170 4.32 10.63 7.94
CA GLY A 170 5.29 10.85 9.01
C GLY A 170 5.77 9.55 9.64
N ALA A 171 6.73 9.65 10.58
CA ALA A 171 7.29 8.49 11.26
C ALA A 171 6.29 7.78 12.22
N ASP A 172 5.18 8.44 12.53
CA ASP A 172 4.05 7.90 13.28
C ASP A 172 3.20 6.89 12.48
N LEU A 173 3.28 6.92 11.14
CA LEU A 173 2.58 5.98 10.25
C LEU A 173 3.56 5.19 9.38
N GLY A 174 4.32 5.88 8.53
CA GLY A 174 5.19 5.25 7.55
C GLY A 174 6.32 4.47 8.21
N ALA A 175 7.08 5.14 9.08
CA ALA A 175 8.23 4.50 9.72
C ALA A 175 7.78 3.36 10.65
N GLU A 176 6.76 3.56 11.48
CA GLU A 176 6.19 2.49 12.32
C GLU A 176 5.85 1.26 11.49
N LYS A 177 5.06 1.41 10.40
CA LYS A 177 4.72 0.28 9.52
C LYS A 177 5.92 -0.30 8.78
N PHE A 178 6.90 0.52 8.43
CA PHE A 178 8.15 0.03 7.86
C PHE A 178 8.89 -0.89 8.84
N PHE A 179 9.02 -0.51 10.12
CA PHE A 179 9.66 -1.34 11.14
C PHE A 179 8.81 -2.55 11.53
N ASP A 180 7.55 -2.33 11.90
CA ASP A 180 6.70 -3.37 12.48
C ASP A 180 6.08 -4.33 11.47
N ILE A 181 5.93 -3.92 10.20
CA ILE A 181 5.39 -4.77 9.12
C ILE A 181 6.49 -5.19 8.15
N LYS A 182 7.10 -4.23 7.44
CA LYS A 182 8.02 -4.56 6.33
C LYS A 182 9.30 -5.23 6.84
N CYS A 183 9.99 -4.62 7.81
CA CYS A 183 11.23 -5.18 8.36
C CYS A 183 10.99 -6.53 9.03
N ARG A 184 9.95 -6.64 9.86
CA ARG A 184 9.57 -7.91 10.50
C ARG A 184 9.26 -9.03 9.50
N LYS A 185 8.51 -8.75 8.43
CA LYS A 185 8.14 -9.77 7.43
C LYS A 185 9.26 -10.11 6.46
N ALA A 186 10.16 -9.17 6.19
CA ALA A 186 11.24 -9.35 5.19
C ALA A 186 12.62 -9.61 5.81
N GLY A 187 12.74 -9.63 7.15
CA GLY A 187 14.01 -9.80 7.85
C GLY A 187 14.99 -8.66 7.59
N LEU A 188 14.50 -7.42 7.45
CA LEU A 188 15.34 -6.26 7.20
C LEU A 188 15.75 -5.60 8.52
N HIS A 189 17.00 -5.13 8.57
CA HIS A 189 17.57 -4.46 9.74
C HIS A 189 18.14 -3.10 9.31
N PRO A 190 17.36 -2.01 9.45
CA PRO A 190 17.81 -0.68 9.07
C PRO A 190 19.04 -0.25 9.89
N ALA A 191 20.08 0.26 9.22
CA ALA A 191 21.31 0.68 9.88
C ALA A 191 21.25 2.11 10.44
N ALA A 192 20.39 2.95 9.87
CA ALA A 192 20.16 4.33 10.28
C ALA A 192 18.75 4.77 9.83
N THR A 193 18.22 5.82 10.46
CA THR A 193 16.99 6.50 10.05
C THR A 193 17.24 7.98 9.86
N VAL A 194 16.72 8.56 8.78
CA VAL A 194 16.73 10.01 8.54
C VAL A 194 15.32 10.55 8.71
N VAL A 195 15.14 11.47 9.66
CA VAL A 195 13.87 12.19 9.84
C VAL A 195 13.98 13.53 9.12
N VAL A 196 13.23 13.69 8.04
CA VAL A 196 13.22 14.92 7.24
C VAL A 196 12.31 15.96 7.88
N ALA A 197 12.78 17.20 7.97
CA ALA A 197 12.01 18.35 8.47
C ALA A 197 12.28 19.60 7.63
N THR A 198 11.39 20.59 7.73
CA THR A 198 11.62 21.94 7.17
C THR A 198 11.24 23.00 8.21
N VAL A 199 11.89 24.15 8.17
CA VAL A 199 11.57 25.29 9.05
C VAL A 199 10.10 25.71 8.89
N ARG A 200 9.58 25.69 7.65
CA ARG A 200 8.18 26.03 7.36
C ARG A 200 7.20 25.04 7.98
N ALA A 201 7.43 23.73 7.84
CA ALA A 201 6.56 22.71 8.44
C ALA A 201 6.53 22.80 9.97
N LEU A 202 7.69 23.03 10.60
CA LEU A 202 7.75 23.23 12.04
C LEU A 202 6.99 24.49 12.48
N LYS A 203 7.13 25.61 11.77
CA LYS A 203 6.29 26.81 12.05
C LYS A 203 4.79 26.54 11.90
N MET A 204 4.36 25.72 10.95
CA MET A 204 2.96 25.30 10.83
C MET A 204 2.51 24.51 12.06
N HIS A 205 3.30 23.54 12.52
CA HIS A 205 3.03 22.82 13.76
C HIS A 205 3.03 23.73 15.00
N GLY A 206 3.74 24.86 14.93
CA GLY A 206 3.70 25.93 15.93
C GLY A 206 2.50 26.87 15.83
N GLY A 207 1.58 26.66 14.89
CA GLY A 207 0.34 27.42 14.73
C GLY A 207 0.35 28.50 13.64
N VAL A 208 1.41 28.61 12.83
CA VAL A 208 1.46 29.59 11.74
C VAL A 208 0.63 29.10 10.55
N GLY A 209 -0.27 29.94 10.06
CA GLY A 209 -1.06 29.68 8.85
C GLY A 209 -0.19 29.53 7.61
N LYS A 210 -0.67 28.76 6.62
CA LYS A 210 0.08 28.40 5.40
C LYS A 210 0.64 29.63 4.65
N ASP A 211 -0.11 30.72 4.65
CA ASP A 211 0.21 31.92 3.88
C ASP A 211 1.26 32.82 4.56
N ASP A 212 1.52 32.64 5.86
CA ASP A 212 2.47 33.44 6.65
C ASP A 212 3.84 32.78 6.85
N LEU A 213 4.08 31.62 6.24
CA LEU A 213 5.29 30.82 6.48
C LEU A 213 6.59 31.42 5.92
N LYS A 214 6.51 32.47 5.10
CA LYS A 214 7.69 33.15 4.55
C LYS A 214 8.38 34.05 5.57
N LYS A 215 7.63 34.56 6.56
CA LYS A 215 8.16 35.45 7.60
C LYS A 215 8.97 34.65 8.62
N GLU A 216 10.06 35.22 9.11
CA GLU A 216 10.78 34.66 10.24
C GLU A 216 9.86 34.60 11.46
N ASN A 217 9.88 33.48 12.18
CA ASN A 217 9.13 33.32 13.43
C ASN A 217 9.77 32.21 14.27
N VAL A 218 10.75 32.58 15.10
CA VAL A 218 11.50 31.67 15.96
C VAL A 218 10.63 31.05 17.06
N GLU A 219 9.65 31.79 17.58
CA GLU A 219 8.77 31.31 18.64
C GLU A 219 7.81 30.22 18.14
N ALA A 220 7.25 30.39 16.94
CA ALA A 220 6.48 29.33 16.29
C ALA A 220 7.35 28.10 15.97
N LEU A 221 8.58 28.31 15.50
CA LEU A 221 9.53 27.21 15.26
C LEU A 221 9.77 26.40 16.54
N LYS A 222 10.09 27.06 17.66
CA LYS A 222 10.28 26.40 18.97
C LYS A 222 9.07 25.58 19.40
N LYS A 223 7.85 26.12 19.24
CA LYS A 223 6.60 25.38 19.54
C LYS A 223 6.43 24.16 18.64
N GLY A 224 6.74 24.30 17.35
CA GLY A 224 6.66 23.21 16.37
C GLY A 224 7.66 22.08 16.57
N LEU A 225 8.81 22.34 17.21
CA LEU A 225 9.82 21.32 17.51
C LEU A 225 9.26 20.17 18.35
N ALA A 226 8.15 20.36 19.09
CA ALA A 226 7.48 19.29 19.80
C ALA A 226 7.05 18.12 18.87
N ASN A 227 6.64 18.43 17.63
CA ASN A 227 6.31 17.40 16.64
C ASN A 227 7.55 16.59 16.24
N LEU A 228 8.64 17.27 15.85
CA LEU A 228 9.89 16.60 15.48
C LEU A 228 10.47 15.80 16.65
N GLY A 229 10.43 16.37 17.86
CA GLY A 229 10.86 15.70 19.09
C GLY A 229 10.12 14.38 19.31
N ARG A 230 8.79 14.37 19.13
CA ARG A 230 7.99 13.14 19.24
C ARG A 230 8.37 12.09 18.20
N HIS A 231 8.61 12.49 16.94
CA HIS A 231 9.03 11.55 15.90
C HIS A 231 10.42 10.96 16.20
N ILE A 232 11.37 11.76 16.69
CA ILE A 232 12.68 11.28 17.11
C ILE A 232 12.55 10.28 18.27
N GLU A 233 11.76 10.61 19.30
CA GLU A 233 11.49 9.70 20.42
C GLU A 233 10.88 8.38 19.97
N ASN A 234 9.94 8.41 19.03
CA ASN A 234 9.32 7.20 18.50
C ASN A 234 10.32 6.35 17.72
N VAL A 235 11.12 6.94 16.84
CA VAL A 235 12.14 6.19 16.08
C VAL A 235 13.19 5.59 17.02
N LYS A 236 13.57 6.30 18.10
CA LYS A 236 14.52 5.78 19.12
C LYS A 236 14.05 4.46 19.75
N LYS A 237 12.74 4.23 19.86
CA LYS A 237 12.18 2.98 20.42
C LYS A 237 12.52 1.75 19.57
N PHE A 238 12.82 1.93 18.28
CA PHE A 238 13.26 0.85 17.39
C PHE A 238 14.77 0.58 17.48
N GLY A 239 15.52 1.34 18.28
CA GLY A 239 16.94 1.07 18.56
C GLY A 239 17.90 1.39 17.41
N VAL A 240 17.48 2.22 16.44
CA VAL A 240 18.28 2.56 15.26
C VAL A 240 18.87 3.97 15.39
N PRO A 241 20.12 4.22 14.97
CA PRO A 241 20.70 5.56 14.89
C PRO A 241 19.84 6.53 14.07
N ILE A 242 19.79 7.81 14.47
CA ILE A 242 18.92 8.81 13.86
C ILE A 242 19.71 10.06 13.48
N ALA A 243 19.48 10.55 12.26
CA ALA A 243 19.85 11.88 11.82
C ALA A 243 18.60 12.69 11.45
N VAL A 244 18.66 14.01 11.63
CA VAL A 244 17.61 14.92 11.15
C VAL A 244 18.15 15.64 9.91
N ALA A 245 17.43 15.52 8.80
CA ALA A 245 17.72 16.28 7.59
C ALA A 245 16.79 17.49 7.51
N VAL A 246 17.36 18.70 7.59
CA VAL A 246 16.60 19.93 7.45
C VAL A 246 16.71 20.40 6.00
N ASN A 247 15.65 20.21 5.22
CA ASN A 247 15.62 20.69 3.84
C ASN A 247 15.44 22.21 3.87
N HIS A 248 16.46 22.92 3.40
CA HIS A 248 16.57 24.37 3.39
C HIS A 248 15.54 25.01 2.43
#